data_AF-A0A4P5V7Z0-F1
#
_entry.id   AF-A0A4P5V7Z0-F1
#
_cell.length_a   1.000
_cell.length_b   1.000
_cell.length_c   1.000
_cell.angle_alpha   90.00
_cell.angle_beta   90.00
_cell.angle_gamma   90.00
#
_symmetry.space_group_name_H-M   'P 1'
#
loop_
_entity.id
_entity.type
_entity.pdbx_description
1 polymer ?
#
loop_
_entity_poly.entity_id
_entity_poly.type
_entity_poly.pdbx_seq_one_letter_code
_entity_poly.pdbx_strand_id
1 'polypeptide(L)'
;MATTSGKRPGAWKRKEGKDPEGGLNRKGIASYRRENPGSTLSMAVTTKPSKLDPDSKAAKRRKSFCARMSGMPGAMKDEKGKPTRKALSLRKWNCN
;
A
#
# COMPACT_ATOMS: atom_id res chain seq x y z
N MET A 1 -19.83 -26.35 -18.65
CA MET A 1 -18.76 -25.63 -17.92
C MET A 1 -18.69 -24.22 -18.49
N ALA A 2 -19.15 -23.21 -17.74
CA ALA A 2 -19.15 -21.84 -18.23
C ALA A 2 -17.70 -21.33 -18.32
N THR A 3 -17.29 -20.95 -19.52
CA THR A 3 -16.04 -20.27 -19.80
C THR A 3 -16.08 -18.88 -19.16
N THR A 4 -15.39 -18.69 -18.03
CA THR A 4 -15.28 -17.36 -17.40
C THR A 4 -14.42 -16.47 -18.31
N SER A 5 -15.06 -15.73 -19.21
CA SER A 5 -14.45 -14.67 -20.00
C SER A 5 -13.64 -13.75 -19.08
N GLY A 6 -12.39 -13.48 -19.46
CA GLY A 6 -11.38 -12.76 -18.68
C GLY A 6 -11.91 -11.48 -18.03
N LYS A 7 -12.26 -11.54 -16.74
CA LYS A 7 -12.61 -10.37 -15.94
C LYS A 7 -11.35 -9.51 -15.83
N ARG A 8 -11.39 -8.29 -16.38
CA ARG A 8 -10.28 -7.34 -16.23
C ARG A 8 -9.94 -7.22 -14.74
N PRO A 9 -8.66 -7.34 -14.36
CA PRO A 9 -8.26 -7.29 -12.95
C PRO A 9 -8.68 -5.95 -12.36
N GLY A 10 -9.17 -5.91 -11.11
CA GLY A 10 -9.61 -4.68 -10.47
C GLY A 10 -8.61 -3.53 -10.55
N ALA A 11 -9.10 -2.30 -10.41
CA ALA A 11 -8.25 -1.10 -10.47
C ALA A 11 -7.07 -1.18 -9.49
N TRP A 12 -7.20 -1.91 -8.38
CA TRP A 12 -6.13 -2.15 -7.41
C TRP A 12 -4.90 -2.88 -7.99
N LYS A 13 -5.05 -3.65 -9.07
CA LYS A 13 -3.92 -4.27 -9.80
C LYS A 13 -3.42 -3.39 -10.96
N ARG A 14 -4.23 -2.46 -11.45
CA ARG A 14 -3.93 -1.61 -12.62
C ARG A 14 -3.34 -0.25 -12.23
N LYS A 15 -2.82 0.49 -13.22
CA LYS A 15 -2.18 1.80 -13.02
C LYS A 15 -3.13 2.80 -12.36
N GLU A 16 -4.40 2.81 -12.76
CA GLU A 16 -5.40 3.76 -12.24
C GLU A 16 -5.67 3.64 -10.73
N GLY A 17 -5.38 2.48 -10.11
CA GLY A 17 -5.53 2.27 -8.67
C GLY A 17 -4.24 2.38 -7.87
N LYS A 18 -3.09 2.58 -8.53
CA LYS A 18 -1.82 2.82 -7.84
C LYS A 18 -1.63 4.32 -7.59
N ASP A 19 -1.07 4.63 -6.44
CA ASP A 19 -0.65 5.99 -6.13
C ASP A 19 0.84 6.15 -6.50
N PRO A 20 1.21 7.16 -7.30
CA PRO A 20 2.59 7.33 -7.77
C PRO A 20 3.58 7.47 -6.61
N GLU A 21 3.18 8.04 -5.48
CA GLU A 21 4.03 8.23 -4.31
C GLU A 21 4.14 6.96 -3.43
N GLY A 22 3.33 5.93 -3.68
CA GLY A 22 3.41 4.65 -2.97
C GLY A 22 2.05 4.05 -2.61
N GLY A 23 1.95 2.71 -2.55
CA GLY A 23 0.70 2.03 -2.20
C GLY A 23 -0.43 2.17 -3.23
N LEU A 24 -1.68 2.01 -2.75
CA LEU A 24 -2.92 2.17 -3.51
C LEU A 24 -3.55 3.54 -3.25
N ASN A 25 -4.20 4.10 -4.26
CA ASN A 25 -5.04 5.28 -4.12
C ASN A 25 -6.48 4.89 -3.69
N ARG A 26 -7.36 5.88 -3.51
CA ARG A 26 -8.76 5.64 -3.11
C ARG A 26 -9.50 4.69 -4.05
N LYS A 27 -9.31 4.83 -5.38
CA LYS A 27 -9.93 3.95 -6.39
C LYS A 27 -9.40 2.52 -6.26
N GLY A 28 -8.09 2.38 -6.04
CA GLY A 28 -7.45 1.10 -5.77
C GLY A 28 -8.01 0.42 -4.52
N ILE A 29 -8.08 1.12 -3.39
CA ILE A 29 -8.62 0.55 -2.14
C ILE A 29 -10.10 0.17 -2.32
N ALA A 30 -10.91 1.04 -2.92
CA ALA A 30 -12.32 0.74 -3.18
C ALA A 30 -12.49 -0.50 -4.08
N SER A 31 -11.68 -0.60 -5.15
CA SER A 31 -11.69 -1.77 -6.02
C SER A 31 -11.22 -3.04 -5.30
N TYR A 32 -10.22 -2.94 -4.42
CA TYR A 32 -9.76 -4.08 -3.64
C TYR A 32 -10.84 -4.58 -2.67
N ARG A 33 -11.46 -3.66 -1.91
CA ARG A 33 -12.54 -4.00 -0.97
C ARG A 33 -13.76 -4.62 -1.66
N ARG A 34 -14.10 -4.17 -2.87
CA ARG A 34 -15.18 -4.77 -3.68
C ARG A 34 -14.90 -6.22 -4.06
N GLU A 35 -13.64 -6.55 -4.34
CA GLU A 35 -13.22 -7.90 -4.71
C GLU A 35 -12.90 -8.78 -3.50
N ASN A 36 -12.73 -8.19 -2.31
CA ASN A 36 -12.38 -8.89 -1.07
C ASN A 36 -13.33 -8.43 0.05
N PRO A 37 -14.56 -8.99 0.11
CA PRO A 37 -15.51 -8.70 1.18
C PRO A 37 -14.89 -8.93 2.56
N GLY A 38 -15.13 -8.02 3.50
CA GLY A 38 -14.52 -8.06 4.84
C GLY A 38 -13.12 -7.45 4.93
N SER A 39 -12.52 -6.98 3.83
CA SER A 39 -11.22 -6.32 3.90
C SER A 39 -11.24 -5.02 4.69
N THR A 40 -10.31 -4.90 5.64
CA THR A 40 -10.04 -3.67 6.43
C THR A 40 -8.96 -2.78 5.79
N LEU A 41 -8.54 -3.08 4.55
CA LEU A 41 -7.46 -2.37 3.87
C LEU A 41 -7.75 -0.87 3.85
N SER A 42 -6.79 -0.08 4.31
CA SER A 42 -6.97 1.35 4.54
C SER A 42 -5.80 2.15 3.94
N MET A 43 -6.00 3.45 3.77
CA MET A 43 -4.96 4.34 3.26
C MET A 43 -3.74 4.39 4.18
N ALA A 44 -2.61 4.74 3.59
CA ALA A 44 -1.35 4.96 4.28
C ALA A 44 -1.49 6.04 5.35
N VAL A 45 -0.84 5.84 6.49
CA VAL A 45 -0.70 6.88 7.51
C VAL A 45 0.41 7.83 7.06
N THR A 46 0.03 8.97 6.49
CA THR A 46 0.97 9.96 5.94
C THR A 46 1.43 10.99 6.97
N THR A 47 0.76 11.08 8.13
CA THR A 47 1.19 11.93 9.24
C THR A 47 2.58 11.51 9.73
N LYS A 48 3.46 12.50 9.90
CA LYS A 48 4.81 12.27 10.40
C LYS A 48 4.77 11.60 11.78
N PRO A 49 5.67 10.63 12.07
CA PRO A 49 5.66 9.90 13.35
C PRO A 49 5.79 10.81 14.56
N SER A 50 6.57 11.89 14.46
CA SER A 50 6.75 12.87 15.54
C SER A 50 5.48 13.67 15.88
N LYS A 51 4.47 13.64 15.01
CA LYS A 51 3.17 14.29 15.22
C LYS A 51 2.06 13.30 15.57
N LEU A 52 2.40 12.01 15.67
CA LEU A 52 1.46 10.98 16.09
C LEU A 52 1.64 10.73 17.58
N ASP A 53 0.52 10.68 18.29
CA ASP A 53 0.49 10.08 19.61
C ASP A 53 0.90 8.59 19.47
N PRO A 54 1.97 8.14 20.18
CA PRO A 54 2.47 6.76 20.13
C PRO A 54 1.42 5.70 20.43
N ASP A 55 0.41 6.01 21.26
CA ASP A 55 -0.64 5.09 21.67
C ASP A 55 -1.86 5.11 20.76
N SER A 56 -1.91 6.05 19.82
CA SER A 56 -3.01 6.16 18.85
C SER A 56 -3.09 4.94 17.92
N LYS A 57 -4.31 4.67 17.44
CA LYS A 57 -4.56 3.64 16.42
C LYS A 57 -3.73 3.87 15.15
N ALA A 58 -3.47 5.12 14.78
CA ALA A 58 -2.66 5.47 13.61
C ALA A 58 -1.19 5.10 13.80
N ALA A 59 -0.60 5.41 14.96
CA ALA A 59 0.77 5.03 15.29
C ALA A 59 0.94 3.50 15.32
N LYS A 60 0.02 2.77 15.96
CA LYS A 60 0.02 1.30 16.01
C LYS A 60 -0.10 0.67 14.62
N ARG A 61 -1.00 1.18 13.77
CA ARG A 61 -1.13 0.72 12.36
C ARG A 61 0.15 0.98 11.55
N ARG A 62 0.75 2.17 11.67
CA ARG A 62 2.02 2.48 11.01
C ARG A 62 3.12 1.52 11.48
N LYS A 63 3.29 1.36 12.81
CA LYS A 63 4.31 0.48 13.40
C LYS A 63 4.18 -0.95 12.87
N SER A 64 2.96 -1.48 12.83
CA SER A 64 2.68 -2.81 12.26
C SER A 64 3.04 -2.90 10.78
N PHE A 65 2.67 -1.91 9.97
CA PHE A 65 3.03 -1.89 8.55
C PHE A 65 4.55 -1.88 8.34
N CYS A 66 5.27 -0.99 9.05
CA CYS A 66 6.72 -0.89 8.92
C CYS A 66 7.42 -2.17 9.37
N ALA A 67 6.99 -2.80 10.48
CA ALA A 67 7.56 -4.07 10.93
C ALA A 67 7.42 -5.18 9.86
N ARG A 68 6.26 -5.25 9.18
CA ARG A 68 6.00 -6.26 8.15
C ARG A 68 6.72 -5.99 6.83
N MET A 69 6.86 -4.73 6.45
CA MET A 69 7.35 -4.36 5.12
C MET A 69 8.84 -4.00 5.08
N SER A 70 9.39 -3.41 6.15
CA SER A 70 10.80 -3.02 6.20
C SER A 70 11.73 -4.23 6.27
N GLY A 71 11.32 -5.32 6.92
CA GLY A 71 12.10 -6.55 7.02
C GLY A 71 11.98 -7.49 5.80
N MET A 72 11.08 -7.20 4.87
CA MET A 72 10.94 -8.04 3.68
C MET A 72 12.16 -7.84 2.77
N PRO A 73 12.78 -8.89 2.18
CA PRO A 73 13.84 -8.71 1.20
C PRO A 73 13.33 -7.98 -0.06
N GLY A 74 14.22 -7.32 -0.80
CA GLY A 74 13.89 -6.70 -2.09
C GLY A 74 14.48 -5.30 -2.27
N ALA A 75 14.85 -5.00 -3.51
CA ALA A 75 15.58 -3.80 -3.87
C ALA A 75 14.78 -2.52 -3.56
N MET A 76 15.49 -1.53 -3.00
CA MET A 76 14.93 -0.21 -2.71
C MET A 76 15.08 0.77 -3.87
N LYS A 77 15.98 0.46 -4.81
CA LYS A 77 16.17 1.18 -6.07
C LYS A 77 16.06 0.19 -7.22
N ASP A 78 15.57 0.65 -8.37
CA ASP A 78 15.66 -0.08 -9.62
C ASP A 78 17.05 0.11 -10.26
N GLU A 79 17.26 -0.53 -11.42
CA GLU A 79 18.50 -0.45 -12.21
C GLU A 79 18.87 0.98 -12.63
N LYS A 80 17.87 1.88 -12.69
CA LYS A 80 18.04 3.29 -13.06
C LYS A 80 18.18 4.20 -11.82
N GLY A 81 18.35 3.61 -10.63
CA GLY A 81 18.48 4.33 -9.37
C GLY A 81 17.18 4.93 -8.82
N LYS A 82 16.03 4.71 -9.47
CA LYS A 82 14.73 5.24 -9.03
C LYS A 82 14.17 4.37 -7.90
N PRO A 83 13.40 4.95 -6.95
CA PRO A 83 12.83 4.17 -5.86
C PRO A 83 11.83 3.13 -6.38
N THR A 84 11.95 1.89 -5.92
CA THR A 84 11.00 0.83 -6.25
C THR A 84 9.63 1.08 -5.62
N ARG A 85 8.61 0.34 -6.05
CA ARG A 85 7.27 0.39 -5.43
C ARG A 85 7.28 0.08 -3.93
N LYS A 86 8.19 -0.79 -3.49
CA LYS A 86 8.42 -1.07 -2.07
C LYS A 86 8.98 0.16 -1.37
N ALA A 87 10.02 0.78 -1.92
CA ALA A 87 10.62 1.98 -1.34
C ALA A 87 9.63 3.14 -1.25
N LEU A 88 8.84 3.37 -2.30
CA LEU A 88 7.78 4.39 -2.31
C LEU A 88 6.72 4.11 -1.24
N SER A 89 6.31 2.85 -1.08
CA SER A 89 5.34 2.47 -0.04
C SER A 89 5.90 2.69 1.36
N LEU A 90 7.14 2.28 1.64
CA LEU A 90 7.80 2.51 2.93
C LEU A 90 7.93 4.01 3.25
N ARG A 91 8.32 4.82 2.26
CA ARG A 91 8.38 6.29 2.38
C ARG A 91 7.02 6.90 2.70
N LYS A 92 5.96 6.51 1.98
CA LYS A 92 4.60 7.07 2.19
C LYS A 92 4.02 6.72 3.57
N TRP A 93 4.41 5.59 4.13
CA TRP A 93 4.06 5.20 5.51
C TRP A 93 5.03 5.77 6.56
N ASN A 94 5.96 6.62 6.16
CA ASN A 94 7.01 7.19 7.00
C ASN A 94 7.80 6.11 7.74
N CYS A 95 8.08 4.96 7.14
CA CYS A 95 8.89 3.91 7.75
C CYS A 95 10.37 4.31 7.65
N ASN A 96 10.94 4.65 8.79
CA ASN A 96 12.33 5.06 8.98
C ASN A 96 12.98 4.11 9.97
#